data_AF-X1CUM3-F1
#
_entry.id   AF-X1CUM3-F1
#
_cell.length_a   1.000
_cell.length_b   1.000
_cell.length_c   1.000
_cell.angle_alpha   90.00
_cell.angle_beta   90.00
_cell.angle_gamma   90.00
#
_symmetry.space_group_name_H-M   'P 1'
#
loop_
_entity.id
_entity.type
_entity.pdbx_description
1 polymer ?
#
loop_
_entity_poly.entity_id
_entity_poly.type
_entity_poly.pdbx_seq_one_letter_code
_entity_poly.pdbx_strand_id
1 'polypeptide(L)'
;VYSSFRTNEKANYFLLIQKGKELKENLPEISYKKINPTKYLVNVKNAQDPFYLVQLENYDTYWNAGIDGNKLDEHKKVFGYANAWHIDKKGNYNVVIEYTPQKYFYFGLFISLTFLLILVIFLIYLKIKIRNLNKEKI
;
A
#
# COMPACT_ATOMS: atom_id res chain seq x y z
N VAL A 1 21.08 14.69 13.11
CA VAL A 1 20.72 14.58 11.67
C VAL A 1 19.24 14.92 11.41
N TYR A 2 18.31 14.69 12.35
CA TYR A 2 16.88 14.96 12.16
C TYR A 2 16.36 16.30 12.75
N SER A 3 17.23 17.13 13.32
CA SER A 3 16.84 18.35 14.06
C SER A 3 16.37 19.52 13.20
N SER A 4 16.34 19.39 11.87
CA SER A 4 15.96 20.45 10.94
C SER A 4 14.61 20.21 10.24
N PHE A 5 13.83 19.22 10.67
CA PHE A 5 12.56 18.87 10.02
C PHE A 5 11.37 19.47 10.78
N ARG A 6 10.49 20.22 10.10
CA ARG A 6 9.17 20.63 10.62
C ARG A 6 8.11 19.64 10.18
N THR A 7 7.23 19.26 11.11
CA THR A 7 6.08 18.39 10.89
C THR A 7 4.79 19.20 10.92
N ASN A 8 3.79 18.80 10.11
CA ASN A 8 2.41 19.24 10.28
C ASN A 8 1.63 18.04 10.82
N GLU A 9 1.43 17.98 12.14
CA GLU A 9 0.86 16.83 12.86
C GLU A 9 -0.64 16.61 12.62
N LYS A 10 -1.30 17.39 11.75
CA LYS A 10 -2.75 17.25 11.49
C LYS A 10 -3.15 15.93 10.83
N ALA A 11 -2.20 15.04 10.53
CA ALA A 11 -2.46 13.68 10.06
C ALA A 11 -1.57 12.67 10.78
N ASN A 12 -2.08 11.96 11.79
CA ASN A 12 -1.33 10.94 12.56
C ASN A 12 -0.67 9.82 11.69
N TYR A 13 -1.00 9.73 10.40
CA TYR A 13 -0.45 8.74 9.46
C TYR A 13 0.57 9.30 8.46
N PHE A 14 0.62 10.63 8.28
CA PHE A 14 1.45 11.26 7.26
C PHE A 14 2.21 12.47 7.80
N LEU A 15 3.49 12.57 7.47
CA LEU A 15 4.32 13.73 7.75
C LEU A 15 4.75 14.39 6.44
N LEU A 16 4.88 15.71 6.49
CA LEU A 16 5.53 16.49 5.44
C LEU A 16 6.93 16.85 5.90
N ILE A 17 7.90 16.71 5.02
CA ILE A 17 9.29 17.06 5.31
C ILE A 17 9.87 17.88 4.16
N GLN A 18 10.46 19.02 4.46
CA GLN A 18 11.24 19.81 3.49
C GLN A 18 12.71 19.84 3.88
N LYS A 19 13.60 19.84 2.88
CA LYS A 19 15.06 19.92 3.07
C LYS A 19 15.52 21.36 2.84
N GLY A 20 16.12 22.01 3.85
CA GLY A 20 16.65 23.37 3.73
C GLY A 20 17.26 23.88 5.05
N LYS A 21 18.09 24.94 4.96
CA LYS A 21 18.66 25.65 6.13
C LYS A 21 17.64 26.58 6.80
N GLU A 22 16.68 27.09 6.04
CA GLU A 22 15.62 27.98 6.50
C GLU A 22 14.25 27.32 6.30
N LEU A 23 13.39 27.50 7.29
CA LEU A 23 12.01 27.01 7.28
C LEU A 23 11.19 27.86 6.32
N LYS A 24 10.89 27.37 5.12
CA LYS A 24 9.90 28.04 4.28
C LYS A 24 8.53 27.93 4.94
N GLU A 25 7.83 29.06 5.08
CA GLU A 25 6.49 29.10 5.71
C GLU A 25 5.42 28.33 4.90
N ASN A 26 5.71 28.00 3.64
CA ASN A 26 4.75 27.48 2.67
C ASN A 26 4.78 25.95 2.53
N LEU A 27 4.77 25.22 3.66
CA LEU A 27 4.46 23.78 3.61
C LEU A 27 3.05 23.58 3.06
N PRO A 28 2.83 22.60 2.16
CA PRO A 28 1.49 22.32 1.69
C PRO A 28 0.59 21.89 2.85
N GLU A 29 -0.69 22.18 2.74
CA GLU A 29 -1.69 21.57 3.61
C GLU A 29 -1.99 20.18 3.09
N ILE A 30 -1.95 19.18 3.98
CA ILE A 30 -2.40 17.84 3.66
C ILE A 30 -3.58 17.40 4.49
N SER A 31 -4.46 16.64 3.84
CA SER A 31 -5.48 15.82 4.48
C SER A 31 -5.43 14.43 3.86
N TYR A 32 -5.94 13.42 4.54
CA TYR A 32 -5.97 12.08 3.97
C TYR A 32 -7.28 11.37 4.28
N LYS A 33 -7.63 10.43 3.41
CA LYS A 33 -8.71 9.48 3.58
C LYS A 33 -8.15 8.08 3.40
N LYS A 34 -8.27 7.25 4.44
CA LYS A 34 -8.02 5.81 4.32
C LYS A 34 -9.18 5.19 3.55
N ILE A 35 -8.92 4.73 2.32
CA ILE A 35 -9.94 4.08 1.49
C ILE A 35 -10.13 2.64 1.96
N ASN A 36 -9.02 1.95 2.23
CA ASN A 36 -8.97 0.63 2.86
C ASN A 36 -7.58 0.44 3.51
N PRO A 37 -7.28 -0.70 4.17
CA PRO A 37 -5.97 -0.92 4.81
C PRO A 37 -4.75 -0.78 3.89
N THR A 38 -4.91 -1.01 2.58
CA THR A 38 -3.84 -1.01 1.59
C THR A 38 -3.92 0.18 0.64
N LYS A 39 -4.80 1.16 0.88
CA LYS A 39 -5.03 2.28 -0.03
C LYS A 39 -5.42 3.56 0.70
N TYR A 40 -4.67 4.62 0.42
CA TYR A 40 -4.83 5.95 1.00
C TYR A 40 -4.96 6.98 -0.12
N LEU A 41 -5.85 7.95 0.09
CA LEU A 41 -5.98 9.13 -0.75
C LEU A 41 -5.50 10.34 0.07
N VAL A 42 -4.39 10.94 -0.32
CA VAL A 42 -3.84 12.15 0.31
C VAL A 42 -4.17 13.34 -0.58
N ASN A 43 -4.90 14.32 -0.05
CA ASN A 43 -5.18 15.56 -0.75
C ASN A 43 -4.12 16.59 -0.33
N VAL A 44 -3.39 17.10 -1.30
CA VAL A 44 -2.36 18.13 -1.12
C VAL A 44 -2.92 19.45 -1.62
N LYS A 45 -2.80 20.51 -0.81
CA LYS A 45 -3.21 21.87 -1.15
C LYS A 45 -2.04 22.83 -1.01
N ASN A 46 -2.01 23.83 -1.88
CA ASN A 46 -1.07 24.95 -1.86
C ASN A 46 0.41 24.51 -1.86
N ALA A 47 0.76 23.45 -2.60
CA ALA A 47 2.15 23.05 -2.75
C ALA A 47 2.91 24.06 -3.61
N GLN A 48 3.90 24.74 -3.04
CA GLN A 48 4.72 25.75 -3.73
C GLN A 48 6.16 25.29 -3.95
N ASP A 49 6.67 24.47 -3.04
CA ASP A 49 8.04 23.99 -2.99
C ASP A 49 8.10 22.46 -2.93
N PRO A 50 9.19 21.83 -3.43
CA PRO A 50 9.37 20.39 -3.30
C PRO A 50 9.36 19.94 -1.84
N PHE A 51 8.75 18.79 -1.59
CA PHE A 51 8.65 18.20 -0.26
C PHE A 51 8.70 16.68 -0.32
N TYR A 52 8.91 16.06 0.83
CA TYR A 52 8.73 14.65 1.04
C TYR A 52 7.39 14.40 1.71
N LEU A 53 6.57 13.57 1.07
CA LEU A 53 5.39 12.97 1.70
C LEU A 53 5.83 11.69 2.38
N VAL A 54 5.72 11.65 3.71
CA VAL A 54 6.15 10.52 4.52
C VAL A 54 4.95 9.78 5.05
N GLN A 55 4.85 8.48 4.77
CA GLN A 55 3.87 7.58 5.36
C GLN A 55 4.50 6.84 6.54
N LEU A 56 3.90 6.97 7.72
CA LEU A 56 4.36 6.37 8.97
C LEU A 56 3.97 4.88 9.10
N GLU A 57 4.06 4.14 8.00
CA GLU A 57 3.91 2.69 7.94
C GLU A 57 5.28 2.05 7.74
N ASN A 58 5.41 0.76 8.07
CA ASN A 58 6.66 0.02 7.85
C ASN A 58 7.08 0.07 6.38
N TYR A 59 8.39 0.24 6.19
CA TYR A 59 9.00 0.38 4.89
C TYR A 59 8.90 -0.93 4.14
N ASP A 60 8.38 -0.84 2.92
CA ASP A 60 8.26 -1.98 2.03
C ASP A 60 8.26 -1.48 0.58
N THR A 61 9.09 -2.09 -0.26
CA THR A 61 9.21 -1.80 -1.70
C THR A 61 7.90 -1.90 -2.46
N TYR A 62 6.90 -2.60 -1.93
CA TYR A 62 5.58 -2.73 -2.53
C TYR A 62 4.60 -1.58 -2.21
N TRP A 63 4.98 -0.63 -1.35
CA TRP A 63 4.27 0.64 -1.25
C TRP A 63 4.57 1.51 -2.48
N ASN A 64 3.51 1.99 -3.12
CA ASN A 64 3.60 2.81 -4.32
C ASN A 64 2.75 4.06 -4.15
N ALA A 65 3.21 5.18 -4.71
CA ALA A 65 2.44 6.41 -4.79
C ALA A 65 2.26 6.86 -6.24
N GLY A 66 1.16 7.53 -6.54
CA GLY A 66 0.90 8.09 -7.85
C GLY A 66 0.09 9.37 -7.79
N ILE A 67 0.31 10.24 -8.77
CA ILE A 67 -0.38 11.52 -8.96
C ILE A 67 -0.98 11.52 -10.36
N ASP A 68 -2.29 11.77 -10.46
CA ASP A 68 -3.03 11.80 -11.73
C ASP A 68 -2.82 10.56 -12.60
N GLY A 69 -2.74 9.38 -11.96
CA GLY A 69 -2.50 8.10 -12.64
C GLY A 69 -1.04 7.81 -12.98
N ASN A 70 -0.14 8.79 -12.86
CA ASN A 70 1.29 8.60 -13.06
C ASN A 70 1.95 8.14 -11.77
N LYS A 71 2.69 7.03 -11.85
CA LYS A 71 3.45 6.49 -10.72
C LYS A 71 4.62 7.42 -10.40
N LEU A 72 4.83 7.71 -9.12
CA LEU A 72 6.01 8.43 -8.65
C LEU A 72 7.23 7.51 -8.61
N ASP A 73 8.41 8.12 -8.56
CA ASP A 73 9.66 7.43 -8.34
C ASP A 73 9.64 6.62 -7.03
N GLU A 74 10.55 5.66 -6.94
CA GLU A 74 10.67 4.81 -5.76
C GLU A 74 10.90 5.63 -4.49
N HIS A 75 10.18 5.24 -3.44
CA HIS A 75 10.28 5.89 -2.15
C HIS A 75 11.55 5.48 -1.41
N LYS A 76 11.95 6.32 -0.47
CA LYS A 76 13.11 6.10 0.40
C LYS A 76 12.66 5.73 1.79
N LYS A 77 13.50 4.96 2.49
CA LYS A 77 13.34 4.69 3.92
C LYS A 77 13.78 5.91 4.73
N VAL A 78 12.89 6.43 5.57
CA VAL A 78 13.18 7.52 6.52
C VAL A 78 12.81 7.10 7.94
N PHE A 79 13.37 7.76 8.95
CA PHE A 79 13.17 7.41 10.37
C PHE A 79 13.46 5.94 10.74
N GLY A 80 14.22 5.21 9.91
CA GLY A 80 14.53 3.80 10.10
C GLY A 80 13.41 2.82 9.70
N TYR A 81 12.17 3.29 9.51
CA TYR A 81 11.04 2.42 9.20
C TYR A 81 10.00 3.00 8.24
N ALA A 82 9.96 4.30 7.99
CA ALA A 82 8.86 4.94 7.25
C ALA A 82 9.15 5.06 5.75
N ASN A 83 8.09 5.19 4.94
CA ASN A 83 8.15 5.37 3.49
C ASN A 83 8.11 6.86 3.13
N ALA A 84 8.99 7.35 2.25
CA ALA A 84 9.01 8.76 1.84
C ALA A 84 9.11 8.94 0.32
N TRP A 85 8.15 9.65 -0.26
CA TRP A 85 8.14 10.04 -1.68
C TRP A 85 8.56 11.49 -1.83
N HIS A 86 9.48 11.77 -2.74
CA HIS A 86 9.82 13.13 -3.14
C HIS A 86 8.80 13.65 -4.16
N ILE A 87 8.21 14.81 -3.90
CA ILE A 87 7.19 15.43 -4.73
C ILE A 87 7.60 16.86 -5.07
N ASP A 88 7.77 17.15 -6.35
CA ASP A 88 8.10 18.48 -6.90
C ASP A 88 6.90 19.11 -7.65
N LYS A 89 5.72 18.49 -7.55
CA LYS A 89 4.51 19.01 -8.18
C LYS A 89 3.95 20.17 -7.36
N LYS A 90 3.68 21.29 -8.05
CA LYS A 90 3.04 22.49 -7.48
C LYS A 90 1.52 22.46 -7.60
N GLY A 91 0.85 23.23 -6.77
CA GLY A 91 -0.61 23.43 -6.77
C GLY A 91 -1.36 22.43 -5.90
N ASN A 92 -2.59 22.13 -6.31
CA ASN A 92 -3.52 21.26 -5.60
C ASN A 92 -3.68 19.96 -6.38
N TYR A 93 -3.53 18.82 -5.70
CA TYR A 93 -3.64 17.51 -6.34
C TYR A 93 -3.86 16.40 -5.30
N ASN A 94 -4.19 15.23 -5.81
CA ASN A 94 -4.36 14.03 -5.02
C ASN A 94 -3.20 13.08 -5.26
N VAL A 95 -2.66 12.54 -4.16
CA VAL A 95 -1.68 11.46 -4.17
C VAL A 95 -2.40 10.19 -3.73
N VAL A 96 -2.37 9.16 -4.58
CA VAL A 96 -2.88 7.83 -4.24
C VAL A 96 -1.71 6.98 -3.79
N ILE A 97 -1.78 6.45 -2.58
CA ILE A 97 -0.77 5.53 -2.03
C ILE A 97 -1.40 4.15 -1.89
N GLU A 98 -0.79 3.13 -2.48
CA GLU A 98 -1.33 1.77 -2.56
C GLU A 98 -0.25 0.71 -2.28
N TYR A 99 -0.61 -0.29 -1.48
CA TYR A 99 0.19 -1.48 -1.20
C TYR A 99 -0.21 -2.59 -2.17
N THR A 100 0.66 -2.90 -3.12
CA THR A 100 0.39 -3.83 -4.23
C THR A 100 0.31 -5.33 -3.88
N PRO A 101 0.92 -5.88 -2.81
CA PRO A 101 0.95 -7.32 -2.59
C PRO A 101 -0.41 -7.94 -2.29
N GLN A 102 -1.37 -7.10 -1.88
CA GLN A 102 -2.76 -7.51 -1.71
C GLN A 102 -3.30 -8.24 -2.95
N LYS A 103 -2.86 -7.85 -4.16
CA LYS A 103 -3.25 -8.51 -5.42
C LYS A 103 -2.71 -9.94 -5.52
N TYR A 104 -1.45 -10.17 -5.13
CA TYR A 104 -0.85 -11.51 -5.14
C TYR A 104 -1.50 -12.43 -4.11
N PHE A 105 -1.87 -11.89 -2.95
CA PHE A 105 -2.63 -12.62 -1.94
C PHE A 105 -3.96 -13.16 -2.50
N TYR A 106 -4.76 -12.29 -3.15
CA TYR A 106 -6.02 -12.72 -3.75
C TYR A 106 -5.84 -13.79 -4.84
N PHE A 107 -4.78 -13.68 -5.63
CA PHE A 107 -4.45 -14.68 -6.63
C PHE A 107 -4.10 -16.04 -6.00
N GLY A 108 -3.26 -16.04 -4.96
CA GLY A 108 -2.93 -17.26 -4.21
C GLY A 108 -4.16 -17.89 -3.53
N LEU A 109 -5.06 -17.06 -2.99
CA LEU A 109 -6.31 -17.51 -2.39
C LEU A 109 -7.20 -18.22 -3.43
N PHE A 110 -7.34 -17.64 -4.62
CA PHE A 110 -8.11 -18.23 -5.72
C PHE A 110 -7.57 -19.62 -6.13
N ILE A 111 -6.24 -19.72 -6.28
CA ILE A 111 -5.59 -21.01 -6.57
C ILE A 111 -5.88 -22.02 -5.46
N SER A 112 -5.69 -21.62 -4.20
CA SER A 112 -5.89 -22.50 -3.05
C SER A 112 -7.31 -23.04 -2.98
N LEU A 113 -8.32 -22.21 -3.21
CA LEU A 113 -9.73 -22.62 -3.25
C LEU A 113 -10.02 -23.59 -4.40
N THR A 114 -9.39 -23.39 -5.56
CA THR A 114 -9.53 -24.29 -6.71
C THR A 114 -8.93 -25.66 -6.43
N PHE A 115 -7.74 -25.72 -5.84
CA PHE A 115 -7.11 -26.98 -5.44
C PHE A 115 -7.90 -27.70 -4.35
N LEU A 116 -8.42 -26.96 -3.36
CA LEU A 116 -9.28 -27.51 -2.33
C LEU A 116 -10.55 -28.14 -2.93
N LEU A 117 -11.17 -27.47 -3.90
CA LEU A 117 -12.35 -27.99 -4.60
C LEU A 117 -12.04 -29.29 -5.36
N ILE A 118 -10.92 -29.32 -6.11
CA ILE A 118 -10.47 -30.52 -6.83
C ILE A 118 -10.21 -31.67 -5.86
N LEU A 119 -9.55 -31.39 -4.73
CA LEU A 119 -9.28 -32.39 -3.70
C LEU A 119 -10.58 -32.97 -3.12
N VAL A 120 -11.57 -32.12 -2.81
CA VAL A 120 -12.88 -32.58 -2.30
C VAL A 120 -13.58 -33.47 -3.33
N ILE A 121 -13.61 -33.08 -4.61
CA ILE A 121 -14.20 -33.88 -5.69
C ILE A 121 -13.49 -35.23 -5.82
N PHE A 122 -12.15 -35.23 -5.76
CA PHE A 122 -11.34 -36.44 -5.83
C PHE A 122 -11.61 -37.39 -4.65
N LEU A 123 -11.72 -36.87 -3.43
CA LEU A 123 -12.05 -37.67 -2.24
C LEU A 123 -13.46 -38.27 -2.34
N ILE A 124 -14.44 -37.53 -2.86
CA ILE A 124 -15.79 -38.04 -3.12
C ILE A 124 -15.75 -39.16 -4.16
N TYR A 125 -15.02 -38.97 -5.26
CA TYR A 125 -14.82 -39.99 -6.28
C TYR A 125 -14.20 -41.27 -5.71
N LEU A 126 -13.13 -41.15 -4.92
CA LEU A 126 -12.49 -42.30 -4.27
C LEU A 126 -13.45 -43.04 -3.34
N LYS A 127 -14.23 -42.30 -2.53
CA LYS A 127 -15.23 -42.89 -1.64
C LYS A 127 -16.29 -43.69 -2.41
N ILE A 128 -16.78 -43.16 -3.52
CA ILE A 128 -17.76 -43.84 -4.37
C ILE A 128 -17.13 -45.10 -5.00
N LYS A 129 -15.91 -44.99 -5.53
CA LYS A 129 -15.19 -46.11 -6.16
C LYS A 129 -14.95 -47.25 -5.17
N ILE A 130 -14.45 -46.94 -3.97
CA ILE A 130 -14.21 -47.94 -2.91
C ILE A 130 -15.53 -48.62 -2.52
N ARG A 131 -16.62 -47.87 -2.37
CA ARG A 131 -17.94 -48.43 -2.05
C ARG A 131 -18.43 -49.41 -3.13
N ASN A 132 -18.21 -49.10 -4.41
CA ASN A 132 -18.62 -49.97 -5.51
C ASN A 132 -17.77 -51.26 -5.55
N LEU A 133 -16.46 -51.16 -5.37
CA LEU A 133 -15.56 -52.33 -5.32
C LEU A 133 -15.91 -53.30 -4.16
N ASN A 134 -16.36 -52.77 -3.02
CA ASN A 134 -16.80 -53.61 -1.90
C ASN A 134 -18.15 -54.31 -2.17
N LYS A 135 -19.02 -53.76 -3.02
CA LYS A 135 -20.27 -54.42 -3.43
C LYS A 135 -20.03 -55.60 -4.36
N GLU A 136 -19.04 -55.52 -5.24
CA GLU A 136 -18.71 -56.60 -6.20
C GLU A 136 -18.05 -57.82 -5.55
N LYS A 137 -17.56 -57.70 -4.30
CA LYS A 137 -16.92 -58.79 -3.56
C LYS A 137 -17.88 -59.65 -2.71
N ILE A 138 -19.16 -59.26 -2.61
CA ILE A 138 -20.21 -59.94 -1.83
C ILE A 138 -21.12 -60.68 -2.80
#